data_AF-A0A733CS66-F1
#
_entry.id   AF-A0A733CS66-F1
#
_cell.length_a   1.000
_cell.length_b   1.000
_cell.length_c   1.000
_cell.angle_alpha   90.00
_cell.angle_beta   90.00
_cell.angle_gamma   90.00
#
_symmetry.space_group_name_H-M   'P 1'
#
loop_
_entity.id
_entity.type
_entity.pdbx_description
1 polymer ?
#
loop_
_entity_poly.entity_id
_entity_poly.type
_entity_poly.pdbx_seq_one_letter_code
_entity_poly.pdbx_strand_id
1 'polypeptide(L)'
;YGCYNVKYAYQYGDGVAKDSAQANKYAKKMNLDNLLIEQEYIDKFSQEIYMAKALADTDKSQRAAFISILIHALNNRPESDALFFSRIGFNQEKTFRLATLWSQDGDPQMDYQMGRLTLNDFSGRYADEPYQARPASLKWFRAAAEKGVVEAQSLLGSIYSGGEGDEWGIKPDIQEAQKWYGQAAKQGDSDAQIALGKIYYSGATGRTDYAKALALFTQVENDGTNSRSTMPLSWMYYNGLGTAPDCDKAWSYYKKASRYVGKMVEEKIFLSKCAADIQSRKNNADALPKVTLKKESVFSRGITAKPKECALIFQIGTDKIRNMANLHITLELKNDDGMATEETLMIPPFGLNTLGIDMQNHDVDPLITTYDLPLYTQDFCHGIGDIHFTLKSATATINGKNVDLLKADSVRFLDKE
;
A
#
# COMPACT_ATOMS: atom_id res chain seq x y z
N TYR A 1 8.93 26.82 32.91
CA TYR A 1 9.22 26.04 31.69
C TYR A 1 10.67 26.26 31.29
N GLY A 2 11.43 25.22 30.90
CA GLY A 2 12.83 25.36 30.44
C GLY A 2 13.92 24.86 31.39
N CYS A 3 13.60 24.46 32.63
CA CYS A 3 14.59 23.88 33.56
C CYS A 3 15.27 22.62 32.97
N TYR A 4 14.54 21.84 32.19
CA TYR A 4 15.05 20.63 31.57
C TYR A 4 15.93 20.89 30.32
N ASN A 5 15.71 21.99 29.59
CA ASN A 5 16.66 22.47 28.59
C ASN A 5 17.99 22.88 29.24
N VAL A 6 17.93 23.54 30.40
CA VAL A 6 19.13 23.92 31.17
C VAL A 6 19.80 22.67 31.77
N LYS A 7 19.02 21.69 32.23
CA LYS A 7 19.52 20.36 32.62
C LYS A 7 20.32 19.73 31.48
N TYR A 8 19.79 19.71 30.26
CA TYR A 8 20.48 19.19 29.08
C TYR A 8 21.82 19.89 28.86
N ALA A 9 21.83 21.23 28.85
CA ALA A 9 23.03 22.02 28.63
C ALA A 9 24.15 21.68 29.63
N TYR A 10 23.84 21.67 30.93
CA TYR A 10 24.83 21.27 31.94
C TYR A 10 25.20 19.79 31.89
N GLN A 11 24.26 18.90 31.56
CA GLN A 11 24.53 17.45 31.51
C GLN A 11 25.46 17.06 30.36
N TYR A 12 25.33 17.72 29.20
CA TYR A 12 26.07 17.38 27.97
C TYR A 12 27.09 18.43 27.55
N GLY A 13 27.17 19.57 28.23
CA GLY A 13 28.13 20.64 27.95
C GLY A 13 27.77 21.50 26.73
N ASP A 14 26.48 21.68 26.46
CA ASP A 14 25.99 22.50 25.34
C ASP A 14 25.97 23.98 25.74
N GLY A 15 26.96 24.74 25.24
CA GLY A 15 27.12 26.17 25.54
C GLY A 15 27.54 26.50 26.99
N VAL A 16 27.73 25.50 27.86
CA VAL A 16 28.18 25.62 29.24
C VAL A 16 29.13 24.48 29.62
N ALA A 17 29.91 24.64 30.69
CA ALA A 17 30.73 23.55 31.21
C ALA A 17 29.86 22.39 31.71
N LYS A 18 30.28 21.15 31.42
CA LYS A 18 29.57 19.96 31.87
C LYS A 18 29.59 19.88 33.41
N ASP A 19 28.40 19.86 34.01
CA ASP A 19 28.18 19.82 35.46
C ASP A 19 26.89 19.05 35.79
N SER A 20 27.04 17.77 36.14
CA SER A 20 25.89 16.91 36.48
C SER A 20 25.21 17.32 37.79
N ALA A 21 25.91 17.95 38.73
CA ALA A 21 25.30 18.41 39.97
C ALA A 21 24.35 19.59 39.70
N GLN A 22 24.79 20.52 38.86
CA GLN A 22 23.97 21.64 38.42
C GLN A 22 22.82 21.18 37.53
N ALA A 23 23.04 20.23 36.62
CA ALA A 23 21.97 19.62 35.83
C ALA A 23 20.86 19.03 36.73
N ASN A 24 21.22 18.28 37.77
CA ASN A 24 20.28 17.70 38.73
C ASN A 24 19.54 18.76 39.55
N LYS A 25 20.18 19.88 39.87
CA LYS A 25 19.52 21.01 40.54
C LYS A 25 18.40 21.60 39.69
N TYR A 26 18.60 21.70 38.38
CA TYR A 26 17.55 22.14 37.46
C TYR A 26 16.48 21.08 37.21
N ALA A 27 16.85 19.80 37.18
CA ALA A 27 15.88 18.70 37.08
C ALA A 27 14.83 18.76 38.21
N LYS A 28 15.28 18.96 39.45
CA LYS A 28 14.42 19.08 40.64
C LYS A 28 13.50 20.31 40.65
N LYS A 29 13.75 21.30 39.80
CA LYS A 29 12.91 22.51 39.67
C LYS A 29 11.77 22.36 38.67
N MET A 30 11.65 21.21 38.03
CA MET A 30 10.53 20.95 37.12
C MET A 30 9.23 20.96 37.90
N ASN A 31 8.27 21.75 37.42
CA ASN A 31 6.90 21.61 37.85
C ASN A 31 6.43 20.23 37.40
N LEU A 32 5.94 19.41 38.34
CA LEU A 32 5.37 18.09 38.10
C LEU A 32 3.84 18.07 38.25
N ASP A 33 3.24 19.22 38.59
CA ASP A 33 1.79 19.36 38.73
C ASP A 33 1.10 19.02 37.41
N ASN A 34 -0.06 18.38 37.50
CA ASN A 34 -0.89 17.98 36.36
C ASN A 34 -0.23 16.98 35.40
N LEU A 35 0.86 16.32 35.83
CA LEU A 35 1.38 15.13 35.16
C LEU A 35 0.82 13.89 35.87
N LEU A 36 0.28 12.98 35.08
CA LEU A 36 -0.20 11.67 35.51
C LEU A 36 0.90 10.59 35.41
N ILE A 37 2.15 11.01 35.30
CA ILE A 37 3.34 10.15 35.15
C ILE A 37 4.14 10.24 36.44
N GLU A 38 4.51 9.10 37.02
CA GLU A 38 5.32 9.08 38.24
C GLU A 38 6.74 9.62 37.97
N GLN A 39 7.33 10.25 38.98
CA GLN A 39 8.61 10.93 38.86
C GLN A 39 9.76 10.01 38.40
N GLU A 40 9.76 8.74 38.82
CA GLU A 40 10.78 7.78 38.40
C GLU A 40 10.78 7.57 36.86
N TYR A 41 9.59 7.45 36.25
CA TYR A 41 9.46 7.33 34.81
C TYR A 41 9.85 8.62 34.09
N ILE A 42 9.51 9.78 34.65
CA ILE A 42 9.92 11.09 34.14
C ILE A 42 11.45 11.17 34.06
N ASP A 43 12.16 10.81 35.12
CA ASP A 43 13.61 10.88 35.18
C ASP A 43 14.27 9.89 34.21
N LYS A 44 13.83 8.63 34.22
CA LYS A 44 14.34 7.58 33.33
C LYS A 44 14.16 7.95 31.86
N PHE A 45 12.93 8.28 31.48
CA PHE A 45 12.61 8.58 30.09
C PHE A 45 13.30 9.86 29.59
N SER A 46 13.38 10.88 30.43
CA SER A 46 14.14 12.09 30.11
C SER A 46 15.63 11.79 29.88
N GLN A 47 16.22 10.91 30.69
CA GLN A 47 17.61 10.50 30.52
C GLN A 47 17.81 9.77 29.20
N GLU A 48 16.96 8.78 28.89
CA GLU A 48 17.02 8.01 27.64
C GLU A 48 16.92 8.91 26.40
N ILE A 49 15.92 9.81 26.36
CA ILE A 49 15.77 10.76 25.25
C ILE A 49 16.96 11.70 25.14
N TYR A 50 17.46 12.25 26.25
CA TYR A 50 18.60 13.15 26.17
C TYR A 50 19.89 12.46 25.76
N MET A 51 20.10 11.20 26.16
CA MET A 51 21.23 10.41 25.69
C MET A 51 21.13 10.20 24.18
N ALA A 52 19.96 9.83 23.67
CA ALA A 52 19.74 9.69 22.23
C ALA A 52 19.91 11.02 21.47
N LYS A 53 19.44 12.14 22.04
CA LYS A 53 19.66 13.47 21.46
C LYS A 53 21.14 13.82 21.39
N ALA A 54 21.88 13.62 22.48
CA ALA A 54 23.30 13.96 22.53
C ALA A 54 24.11 13.15 21.51
N LEU A 55 23.78 11.87 21.33
CA LEU A 55 24.34 11.05 20.25
C LEU A 55 24.03 11.67 18.88
N ALA A 56 22.76 12.01 18.61
CA ALA A 56 22.32 12.60 17.34
C ALA A 56 22.88 14.02 17.06
N ASP A 57 23.19 14.81 18.10
CA ASP A 57 23.89 16.08 17.94
C ASP A 57 25.30 15.87 17.37
N THR A 58 26.00 14.83 17.85
CA THR A 58 27.40 14.53 17.49
C THR A 58 27.57 13.62 16.28
N ASP A 59 26.63 12.71 16.04
CA ASP A 59 26.64 11.74 14.95
C ASP A 59 25.39 11.91 14.10
N LYS A 60 25.58 12.42 12.88
CA LYS A 60 24.49 12.69 11.95
C LYS A 60 23.69 11.44 11.59
N SER A 61 24.32 10.26 11.59
CA SER A 61 23.64 8.99 11.27
C SER A 61 22.56 8.60 12.29
N GLN A 62 22.62 9.15 13.51
CA GLN A 62 21.65 8.88 14.58
C GLN A 62 20.43 9.80 14.53
N ARG A 63 20.47 10.87 13.73
CA ARG A 63 19.44 11.93 13.74
C ARG A 63 18.09 11.43 13.29
N ALA A 64 18.05 10.69 12.18
CA ALA A 64 16.78 10.17 11.69
C ALA A 64 16.15 9.15 12.66
N ALA A 65 16.97 8.31 13.30
CA ALA A 65 16.52 7.40 14.35
C ALA A 65 15.93 8.17 15.55
N PHE A 66 16.62 9.22 16.00
CA PHE A 66 16.13 10.08 17.08
C PHE A 66 14.80 10.75 16.75
N ILE A 67 14.67 11.33 15.56
CA ILE A 67 13.40 11.93 15.12
C ILE A 67 12.30 10.87 15.01
N SER A 68 12.60 9.65 14.54
CA SER A 68 11.62 8.56 14.51
C SER A 68 11.10 8.19 15.91
N ILE A 69 12.00 8.16 16.91
CA ILE A 69 11.61 7.97 18.33
C ILE A 69 10.66 9.08 18.76
N LEU A 70 10.96 10.35 18.46
CA LEU A 70 10.10 11.47 18.82
C LEU A 70 8.74 11.44 18.11
N ILE A 71 8.69 11.06 16.83
CA ILE A 71 7.43 10.87 16.11
C ILE A 71 6.55 9.84 16.83
N HIS A 72 7.10 8.67 17.15
CA HIS A 72 6.36 7.63 17.87
C HIS A 72 5.94 8.09 19.27
N ALA A 73 6.83 8.79 19.97
CA ALA A 73 6.58 9.29 21.31
C ALA A 73 5.50 10.37 21.37
N LEU A 74 5.34 11.19 20.33
CA LEU A 74 4.47 12.37 20.33
C LEU A 74 3.15 12.19 19.56
N ASN A 75 2.98 11.06 18.86
CA ASN A 75 1.77 10.81 18.08
C ASN A 75 0.57 10.48 18.98
N ASN A 76 -0.56 11.17 18.78
CA ASN A 76 -1.85 10.92 19.45
C ASN A 76 -1.77 10.65 20.97
N ARG A 77 -1.05 11.52 21.69
CA ARG A 77 -0.82 11.39 23.14
C ARG A 77 -1.91 12.04 24.00
N PRO A 78 -2.17 11.48 25.20
CA PRO A 78 -2.94 12.19 26.23
C PRO A 78 -2.30 13.54 26.59
N GLU A 79 -3.12 14.49 27.04
CA GLU A 79 -2.67 15.86 27.34
C GLU A 79 -1.54 15.90 28.38
N SER A 80 -1.63 15.08 29.44
CA SER A 80 -0.59 14.94 30.46
C SER A 80 0.77 14.54 29.87
N ASP A 81 0.79 13.56 28.97
CA ASP A 81 2.01 13.08 28.32
C ASP A 81 2.59 14.20 27.43
N ALA A 82 1.75 14.83 26.60
CA ALA A 82 2.17 15.94 25.74
C ALA A 82 2.76 17.10 26.56
N LEU A 83 2.20 17.39 27.73
CA LEU A 83 2.71 18.39 28.66
C LEU A 83 4.07 18.01 29.23
N PHE A 84 4.28 16.74 29.59
CA PHE A 84 5.58 16.22 30.00
C PHE A 84 6.64 16.42 28.90
N PHE A 85 6.36 15.98 27.67
CA PHE A 85 7.27 16.17 26.53
C PHE A 85 7.60 17.64 26.27
N SER A 86 6.60 18.53 26.37
CA SER A 86 6.81 19.98 26.25
C SER A 86 7.73 20.52 27.34
N ARG A 87 7.58 20.05 28.59
CA ARG A 87 8.42 20.45 29.74
C ARG A 87 9.88 19.99 29.58
N ILE A 88 10.12 18.85 28.95
CA ILE A 88 11.47 18.33 28.67
C ILE A 88 12.06 18.82 27.33
N GLY A 89 11.32 19.62 26.58
CA GLY A 89 11.82 20.31 25.39
C GLY A 89 11.52 19.63 24.06
N PHE A 90 10.71 18.58 24.03
CA PHE A 90 10.39 17.79 22.83
C PHE A 90 8.89 17.77 22.53
N ASN A 91 8.24 18.93 22.42
CA ASN A 91 6.88 18.95 21.84
C ASN A 91 6.94 18.82 20.31
N GLN A 92 5.76 18.67 19.67
CA GLN A 92 5.66 18.50 18.21
C GLN A 92 6.34 19.64 17.44
N GLU A 93 6.08 20.90 17.81
CA GLU A 93 6.66 22.08 17.15
C GLU A 93 8.19 22.11 17.25
N LYS A 94 8.75 21.88 18.45
CA LYS A 94 10.21 21.84 18.66
C LYS A 94 10.84 20.67 17.93
N THR A 95 10.16 19.53 17.87
CA THR A 95 10.61 18.36 17.11
C THR A 95 10.66 18.67 15.62
N PHE A 96 9.61 19.31 15.08
CA PHE A 96 9.57 19.74 13.68
C PHE A 96 10.70 20.73 13.36
N ARG A 97 10.94 21.72 14.22
CA ARG A 97 12.03 22.68 14.07
C ARG A 97 13.41 22.02 14.10
N LEU A 98 13.64 21.10 15.04
CA LEU A 98 14.90 20.35 15.15
C LEU A 98 15.15 19.50 13.90
N ALA A 99 14.14 18.76 13.45
CA ALA A 99 14.22 17.95 12.24
C ALA A 99 14.47 18.81 10.99
N THR A 100 13.85 19.99 10.90
CA THR A 100 14.07 20.95 9.81
C THR A 100 15.51 21.46 9.79
N LEU A 101 16.11 21.72 10.96
CA LEU A 101 17.52 22.10 11.05
C LEU A 101 18.42 20.95 10.58
N TRP A 102 18.15 19.73 11.03
CA TRP A 102 18.97 18.57 10.71
C TRP A 102 18.82 18.06 9.27
N SER A 103 17.66 18.25 8.63
CA SER A 103 17.48 17.86 7.22
C SER A 103 18.31 18.69 6.25
N GLN A 104 18.77 19.88 6.66
CA GLN A 104 19.67 20.72 5.85
C GLN A 104 21.02 20.05 5.57
N ASP A 105 21.40 19.04 6.35
CA ASP A 105 22.60 18.25 6.10
C ASP A 105 22.49 17.30 4.90
N GLY A 106 21.30 17.17 4.30
CA GLY A 106 21.08 16.40 3.09
C GLY A 106 20.93 14.89 3.27
N ASP A 107 20.86 14.41 4.51
CA ASP A 107 20.59 13.01 4.85
C ASP A 107 19.21 12.59 4.30
N PRO A 108 19.14 11.62 3.38
CA PRO A 108 17.88 11.19 2.80
C PRO A 108 16.93 10.55 3.82
N GLN A 109 17.44 9.94 4.90
CA GLN A 109 16.58 9.40 5.94
C GLN A 109 15.90 10.52 6.73
N MET A 110 16.57 11.66 6.88
CA MET A 110 15.96 12.86 7.44
C MET A 110 14.87 13.44 6.54
N ASP A 111 15.04 13.41 5.22
CA ASP A 111 13.97 13.77 4.27
C ASP A 111 12.74 12.87 4.50
N TYR A 112 12.92 11.56 4.67
CA TYR A 112 11.83 10.65 5.00
C TYR A 112 11.14 11.00 6.34
N GLN A 113 11.91 11.31 7.39
CA GLN A 113 11.33 11.75 8.66
C GLN A 113 10.57 13.08 8.54
N MET A 114 11.06 14.02 7.73
CA MET A 114 10.35 15.28 7.45
C MET A 114 9.01 15.05 6.76
N GLY A 115 8.93 14.07 5.86
CA GLY A 115 7.66 13.60 5.30
C GLY A 115 6.70 13.11 6.39
N ARG A 116 7.16 12.22 7.27
CA ARG A 116 6.34 11.69 8.38
C ARG A 116 5.88 12.78 9.37
N LEU A 117 6.75 13.73 9.70
CA LEU A 117 6.41 14.85 10.59
C LEU A 117 5.36 15.77 9.96
N THR A 118 5.49 16.02 8.65
CA THR A 118 4.52 16.82 7.90
C THR A 118 3.17 16.10 7.84
N LEU A 119 3.17 14.79 7.60
CA LEU A 119 1.97 13.96 7.53
C LEU A 119 1.18 13.93 8.84
N ASN A 120 1.86 13.91 9.99
CA ASN A 120 1.22 13.97 11.31
C ASN A 120 0.93 15.42 11.78
N ASP A 121 1.11 16.41 10.89
CA ASP A 121 1.03 17.85 11.18
C ASP A 121 1.74 18.32 12.45
N PHE A 122 2.97 17.86 12.68
CA PHE A 122 3.77 18.37 13.81
C PHE A 122 4.12 19.86 13.66
N SER A 123 3.87 20.44 12.48
CA SER A 123 3.99 21.88 12.24
C SER A 123 2.79 22.71 12.72
N GLY A 124 1.65 22.08 13.03
CA GLY A 124 0.40 22.75 13.39
C GLY A 124 -0.20 23.59 12.27
N ARG A 125 0.21 23.34 11.00
CA ARG A 125 -0.23 24.13 9.84
C ARG A 125 -1.53 23.63 9.24
N TYR A 126 -1.88 22.38 9.50
CA TYR A 126 -2.99 21.67 8.90
C TYR A 126 -3.99 21.17 9.96
N ALA A 127 -3.93 21.70 11.18
CA ALA A 127 -4.70 21.23 12.32
C ALA A 127 -6.21 21.24 12.07
N ASP A 128 -6.68 22.20 11.27
CA ASP A 128 -8.10 22.34 10.89
C ASP A 128 -8.42 21.68 9.53
N GLU A 129 -7.43 21.15 8.81
CA GLU A 129 -7.55 20.63 7.45
C GLU A 129 -6.68 19.36 7.21
N PRO A 130 -7.08 18.20 7.77
CA PRO A 130 -6.25 16.98 7.79
C PRO A 130 -5.86 16.44 6.41
N TYR A 131 -6.58 16.82 5.35
CA TYR A 131 -6.30 16.40 3.97
C TYR A 131 -5.14 17.15 3.31
N GLN A 132 -4.67 18.27 3.87
CA GLN A 132 -3.55 19.03 3.28
C GLN A 132 -2.17 18.43 3.60
N ALA A 133 -2.06 17.67 4.69
CA ALA A 133 -0.79 17.15 5.18
C ALA A 133 -0.16 16.12 4.23
N ARG A 134 -0.99 15.26 3.63
CA ARG A 134 -0.58 14.22 2.68
C ARG A 134 0.07 14.82 1.43
N PRO A 135 -0.59 15.70 0.64
CA PRO A 135 0.07 16.37 -0.49
C PRO A 135 1.35 17.11 -0.12
N ALA A 136 1.37 17.81 1.03
CA ALA A 136 2.53 18.56 1.47
C ALA A 136 3.74 17.67 1.83
N SER A 137 3.49 16.44 2.31
CA SER A 137 4.53 15.47 2.67
C SER A 137 5.17 14.78 1.46
N LEU A 138 4.49 14.72 0.31
CA LEU A 138 4.97 14.01 -0.89
C LEU A 138 6.34 14.46 -1.38
N LYS A 139 6.63 15.76 -1.33
CA LYS A 139 7.93 16.29 -1.78
C LYS A 139 9.10 15.68 -1.00
N TRP A 140 8.90 15.44 0.29
CA TRP A 140 9.90 14.86 1.19
C TRP A 140 10.08 13.37 0.91
N PHE A 141 8.98 12.64 0.78
CA PHE A 141 9.03 11.22 0.42
C PHE A 141 9.65 10.99 -0.95
N ARG A 142 9.35 11.86 -1.94
CA ARG A 142 10.00 11.81 -3.25
C ARG A 142 11.50 12.05 -3.17
N ALA A 143 11.95 13.10 -2.48
CA ALA A 143 13.37 13.39 -2.29
C ALA A 143 14.10 12.22 -1.60
N ALA A 144 13.49 11.61 -0.59
CA ALA A 144 14.06 10.44 0.10
C ALA A 144 14.12 9.20 -0.82
N ALA A 145 13.05 8.91 -1.55
CA ALA A 145 12.95 7.75 -2.44
C ALA A 145 13.94 7.84 -3.62
N GLU A 146 14.09 9.03 -4.21
CA GLU A 146 15.07 9.31 -5.28
C GLU A 146 16.52 9.09 -4.82
N LYS A 147 16.79 9.30 -3.52
CA LYS A 147 18.10 9.03 -2.89
C LYS A 147 18.23 7.61 -2.32
N GLY A 148 17.26 6.73 -2.54
CA GLY A 148 17.37 5.31 -2.21
C GLY A 148 16.71 4.86 -0.91
N VAL A 149 16.00 5.72 -0.18
CA VAL A 149 15.33 5.32 1.07
C VAL A 149 14.22 4.32 0.78
N VAL A 150 14.40 3.10 1.27
CA VAL A 150 13.58 1.93 0.96
C VAL A 150 12.12 2.15 1.34
N GLU A 151 11.88 2.65 2.56
CA GLU A 151 10.53 2.91 3.06
C GLU A 151 9.81 4.00 2.27
N ALA A 152 10.56 4.97 1.75
CA ALA A 152 10.01 6.02 0.89
C ALA A 152 9.66 5.49 -0.49
N GLN A 153 10.49 4.60 -1.06
CA GLN A 153 10.20 3.93 -2.32
C GLN A 153 8.97 3.04 -2.21
N SER A 154 8.86 2.21 -1.16
CA SER A 154 7.67 1.38 -0.93
C SER A 154 6.41 2.22 -0.71
N LEU A 155 6.53 3.35 0.02
CA LEU A 155 5.42 4.28 0.21
C LEU A 155 4.96 4.89 -1.12
N LEU A 156 5.87 5.40 -1.96
CA LEU A 156 5.50 5.91 -3.29
C LEU A 156 4.87 4.83 -4.17
N GLY A 157 5.41 3.61 -4.13
CA GLY A 157 4.80 2.45 -4.79
C GLY A 157 3.33 2.27 -4.38
N SER A 158 3.05 2.37 -3.09
CA SER A 158 1.68 2.28 -2.54
C SER A 158 0.78 3.42 -3.00
N ILE A 159 1.27 4.65 -2.91
CA ILE A 159 0.52 5.85 -3.31
C ILE A 159 0.13 5.77 -4.79
N TYR A 160 1.09 5.46 -5.67
CA TYR A 160 0.82 5.34 -7.10
C TYR A 160 -0.01 4.10 -7.46
N SER A 161 -0.04 3.06 -6.62
CA SER A 161 -0.87 1.87 -6.87
C SER A 161 -2.37 2.14 -6.72
N GLY A 162 -2.76 3.26 -6.10
CA GLY A 162 -4.13 3.72 -6.00
C GLY A 162 -4.91 3.27 -4.77
N GLY A 163 -4.31 2.46 -3.87
CA GLY A 163 -4.97 2.04 -2.62
C GLY A 163 -5.33 3.20 -1.67
N GLU A 164 -4.58 4.30 -1.73
CA GLU A 164 -4.86 5.55 -0.98
C GLU A 164 -4.77 6.80 -1.88
N GLY A 165 -4.57 6.66 -3.20
CA GLY A 165 -4.13 7.76 -4.08
C GLY A 165 -4.98 9.03 -4.01
N ASP A 166 -6.29 8.87 -3.82
CA ASP A 166 -7.25 9.96 -3.63
C ASP A 166 -7.00 10.77 -2.34
N GLU A 167 -6.52 10.14 -1.26
CA GLU A 167 -6.13 10.86 -0.04
C GLU A 167 -4.82 11.65 -0.22
N TRP A 168 -3.98 11.22 -1.16
CA TRP A 168 -2.69 11.84 -1.46
C TRP A 168 -2.77 12.92 -2.54
N GLY A 169 -3.94 13.14 -3.16
CA GLY A 169 -4.08 14.07 -4.28
C GLY A 169 -3.34 13.62 -5.54
N ILE A 170 -3.03 12.33 -5.67
CA ILE A 170 -2.26 11.77 -6.79
C ILE A 170 -3.15 10.83 -7.59
N LYS A 171 -3.17 11.03 -8.92
CA LYS A 171 -3.76 10.08 -9.84
C LYS A 171 -2.93 8.78 -9.81
N PRO A 172 -3.54 7.61 -9.57
CA PRO A 172 -2.85 6.33 -9.64
C PRO A 172 -2.10 6.15 -10.97
N ASP A 173 -0.91 5.57 -10.90
CA ASP A 173 -0.07 5.20 -12.02
C ASP A 173 0.64 3.89 -11.70
N ILE A 174 0.11 2.79 -12.24
CA ILE A 174 0.65 1.46 -11.95
C ILE A 174 2.06 1.27 -12.51
N GLN A 175 2.47 2.00 -13.56
CA GLN A 175 3.84 1.91 -14.08
C GLN A 175 4.82 2.58 -13.12
N GLU A 176 4.45 3.76 -12.59
CA GLU A 176 5.26 4.43 -11.57
C GLU A 176 5.28 3.62 -10.26
N ALA A 177 4.16 3.00 -9.88
CA ALA A 177 4.10 2.07 -8.75
C ALA A 177 5.05 0.88 -8.94
N GLN A 178 5.03 0.25 -10.13
CA GLN A 178 5.91 -0.87 -10.47
C GLN A 178 7.39 -0.47 -10.39
N LYS A 179 7.74 0.74 -10.85
CA LYS A 179 9.09 1.28 -10.78
C LYS A 179 9.55 1.46 -9.32
N TRP A 180 8.75 2.11 -8.48
CA TRP A 180 9.11 2.35 -7.08
C TRP A 180 9.19 1.06 -6.27
N TYR A 181 8.19 0.19 -6.40
CA TYR A 181 8.26 -1.14 -5.79
C TYR A 181 9.44 -1.95 -6.32
N GLY A 182 9.77 -1.84 -7.61
CA GLY A 182 10.94 -2.48 -8.20
C GLY A 182 12.27 -2.01 -7.61
N GLN A 183 12.38 -0.74 -7.21
CA GLN A 183 13.56 -0.22 -6.52
C GLN A 183 13.63 -0.75 -5.07
N ALA A 184 12.55 -0.65 -4.31
CA ALA A 184 12.50 -1.14 -2.93
C ALA A 184 12.71 -2.67 -2.85
N ALA A 185 12.09 -3.43 -3.75
CA ALA A 185 12.21 -4.89 -3.82
C ALA A 185 13.65 -5.36 -4.07
N LYS A 186 14.44 -4.62 -4.87
CA LYS A 186 15.87 -4.89 -5.10
C LYS A 186 16.71 -4.68 -3.85
N GLN A 187 16.25 -3.84 -2.93
CA GLN A 187 16.89 -3.59 -1.64
C GLN A 187 16.42 -4.57 -0.55
N GLY A 188 15.61 -5.56 -0.92
CA GLY A 188 15.09 -6.57 0.01
C GLY A 188 13.81 -6.14 0.73
N ASP A 189 13.21 -5.00 0.38
CA ASP A 189 11.91 -4.62 0.94
C ASP A 189 10.87 -5.61 0.50
N SER A 190 10.47 -6.42 1.46
CA SER A 190 9.78 -7.59 1.06
C SER A 190 8.31 -7.16 0.69
N ASP A 191 7.76 -6.07 1.26
CA ASP A 191 6.36 -5.67 1.03
C ASP A 191 6.21 -5.17 -0.39
N ALA A 192 7.21 -4.42 -0.86
CA ALA A 192 7.39 -4.10 -2.26
C ALA A 192 7.57 -5.33 -3.16
N GLN A 193 8.30 -6.37 -2.74
CA GLN A 193 8.39 -7.62 -3.51
C GLN A 193 7.00 -8.26 -3.69
N ILE A 194 6.17 -8.28 -2.64
CA ILE A 194 4.78 -8.79 -2.73
C ILE A 194 3.95 -7.91 -3.67
N ALA A 195 3.98 -6.60 -3.48
CA ALA A 195 3.20 -5.68 -4.30
C ALA A 195 3.60 -5.78 -5.78
N LEU A 196 4.89 -5.83 -6.06
CA LEU A 196 5.44 -6.04 -7.40
C LEU A 196 5.03 -7.41 -7.97
N GLY A 197 5.07 -8.47 -7.16
CA GLY A 197 4.61 -9.80 -7.55
C GLY A 197 3.12 -9.80 -7.92
N LYS A 198 2.29 -9.06 -7.17
CA LYS A 198 0.87 -8.86 -7.49
C LYS A 198 0.66 -8.10 -8.80
N ILE A 199 1.48 -7.06 -9.08
CA ILE A 199 1.45 -6.33 -10.36
C ILE A 199 1.78 -7.28 -11.53
N TYR A 200 2.82 -8.10 -11.40
CA TYR A 200 3.16 -9.09 -12.43
C TYR A 200 2.10 -10.20 -12.55
N TYR A 201 1.46 -10.59 -11.45
CA TYR A 201 0.37 -11.56 -11.49
C TYR A 201 -0.88 -11.02 -12.19
N SER A 202 -1.31 -9.81 -11.87
CA SER A 202 -2.55 -9.22 -12.41
C SER A 202 -2.39 -8.79 -13.86
N GLY A 203 -1.16 -8.45 -14.27
CA GLY A 203 -0.90 -7.85 -15.58
C GLY A 203 -1.34 -6.40 -15.66
N ALA A 204 -1.42 -5.71 -14.53
CA ALA A 204 -1.88 -4.31 -14.45
C ALA A 204 -0.98 -3.31 -15.21
N THR A 205 0.21 -3.72 -15.64
CA THR A 205 1.07 -2.96 -16.59
C THR A 205 0.96 -3.49 -18.02
N GLY A 206 -0.20 -4.05 -18.38
CA GLY A 206 -0.56 -4.52 -19.72
C GLY A 206 -0.24 -5.98 -20.01
N ARG A 207 0.58 -6.68 -19.22
CA ARG A 207 0.77 -8.13 -19.37
C ARG A 207 1.20 -8.80 -18.06
N THR A 208 0.69 -10.01 -17.86
CA THR A 208 1.08 -10.93 -16.80
C THR A 208 2.50 -11.46 -17.02
N ASP A 209 3.24 -11.64 -15.93
CA ASP A 209 4.53 -12.31 -15.87
C ASP A 209 4.56 -13.23 -14.64
N TYR A 210 3.90 -14.37 -14.75
CA TYR A 210 3.78 -15.31 -13.63
C TYR A 210 5.13 -15.87 -13.16
N ALA A 211 6.13 -15.93 -14.04
CA ALA A 211 7.47 -16.36 -13.64
C ALA A 211 8.11 -15.35 -12.68
N LYS A 212 8.04 -14.05 -12.97
CA LYS A 212 8.51 -13.02 -12.05
C LYS A 212 7.67 -12.95 -10.77
N ALA A 213 6.35 -13.09 -10.87
CA ALA A 213 5.48 -13.13 -9.70
C ALA A 213 5.87 -14.28 -8.76
N LEU A 214 6.00 -15.50 -9.30
CA LEU A 214 6.42 -16.68 -8.55
C LEU A 214 7.81 -16.50 -7.92
N ALA A 215 8.77 -15.94 -8.67
CA ALA A 215 10.11 -15.68 -8.17
C ALA A 215 10.11 -14.72 -6.97
N LEU A 216 9.38 -13.61 -7.07
CA LEU A 216 9.27 -12.62 -5.98
C LEU A 216 8.60 -13.23 -4.74
N PHE A 217 7.48 -13.95 -4.91
CA PHE A 217 6.81 -14.60 -3.78
C PHE A 217 7.68 -15.69 -3.14
N THR A 218 8.48 -16.40 -3.93
CA THR A 218 9.40 -17.42 -3.41
C THR A 218 10.57 -16.78 -2.67
N GLN A 219 11.10 -15.67 -3.16
CA GLN A 219 12.16 -14.92 -2.48
C GLN A 219 11.69 -14.44 -1.10
N VAL A 220 10.50 -13.83 -1.04
CA VAL A 220 9.87 -13.40 0.23
C VAL A 220 9.77 -14.52 1.26
N GLU A 221 9.36 -15.71 0.81
CA GLU A 221 9.24 -16.90 1.66
C GLU A 221 10.60 -17.40 2.14
N ASN A 222 11.62 -17.37 1.29
CA ASN A 222 12.98 -17.79 1.63
C ASN A 222 13.67 -16.82 2.60
N ASP A 223 13.36 -15.52 2.50
CA ASP A 223 13.91 -14.49 3.38
C ASP A 223 13.38 -14.62 4.83
N GLY A 224 12.37 -15.47 5.08
CA GLY A 224 11.92 -15.84 6.42
C GLY A 224 11.34 -14.69 7.24
N THR A 225 10.85 -13.64 6.58
CA THR A 225 10.35 -12.42 7.23
C THR A 225 9.03 -12.66 7.98
N ASN A 226 8.85 -11.99 9.12
CA ASN A 226 7.75 -12.25 10.08
C ASN A 226 6.34 -11.89 9.58
N SER A 227 6.18 -11.27 8.41
CA SER A 227 4.97 -10.52 8.05
C SER A 227 3.97 -11.26 7.14
N ARG A 228 4.28 -12.43 6.55
CA ARG A 228 3.62 -12.79 5.28
C ARG A 228 2.99 -14.15 5.12
N SER A 229 1.78 -14.06 4.58
CA SER A 229 0.99 -15.14 4.05
C SER A 229 1.66 -15.78 2.83
N THR A 230 1.86 -17.09 2.87
CA THR A 230 2.27 -17.94 1.73
C THR A 230 1.14 -18.22 0.74
N MET A 231 -0.02 -17.58 0.91
CA MET A 231 -1.19 -17.75 0.04
C MET A 231 -0.92 -17.48 -1.45
N PRO A 232 -0.14 -16.46 -1.87
CA PRO A 232 0.22 -16.29 -3.27
C PRO A 232 0.95 -17.49 -3.87
N LEU A 233 1.86 -18.11 -3.12
CA LEU A 233 2.54 -19.34 -3.57
C LEU A 233 1.56 -20.50 -3.69
N SER A 234 0.70 -20.69 -2.69
CA SER A 234 -0.37 -21.70 -2.76
C SER A 234 -1.23 -21.53 -4.02
N TRP A 235 -1.66 -20.30 -4.30
CA TRP A 235 -2.45 -19.97 -5.49
C TRP A 235 -1.71 -20.26 -6.81
N MET A 236 -0.43 -19.88 -6.90
CA MET A 236 0.39 -20.12 -8.09
C MET A 236 0.56 -21.62 -8.37
N TYR A 237 0.87 -22.43 -7.35
CA TYR A 237 1.01 -23.88 -7.50
C TYR A 237 -0.32 -24.58 -7.74
N TYR A 238 -1.42 -24.13 -7.15
CA TYR A 238 -2.75 -24.72 -7.40
C TYR A 238 -3.15 -24.57 -8.88
N ASN A 239 -2.92 -23.38 -9.44
CA ASN A 239 -3.39 -23.02 -10.77
C ASN A 239 -2.36 -23.28 -11.88
N GLY A 240 -1.11 -23.62 -11.52
CA GLY A 240 -0.02 -23.81 -12.48
C GLY A 240 0.36 -22.50 -13.18
N LEU A 241 0.54 -21.44 -12.41
CA LEU A 241 0.87 -20.11 -12.91
C LEU A 241 2.36 -19.84 -12.71
N GLY A 242 3.12 -19.76 -13.81
CA GLY A 242 4.58 -19.65 -13.78
C GLY A 242 5.30 -20.96 -13.44
N THR A 243 4.55 -22.05 -13.25
CA THR A 243 5.02 -23.39 -12.92
C THR A 243 4.00 -24.43 -13.37
N ALA A 244 4.37 -25.72 -13.43
CA ALA A 244 3.38 -26.80 -13.48
C ALA A 244 2.53 -26.81 -12.19
N PRO A 245 1.24 -27.17 -12.28
CA PRO A 245 0.39 -27.27 -11.09
C PRO A 245 0.88 -28.39 -10.17
N ASP A 246 0.85 -28.13 -8.86
CA ASP A 246 1.32 -29.04 -7.82
C ASP A 246 0.43 -28.89 -6.58
N CYS A 247 -0.52 -29.82 -6.41
CA CYS A 247 -1.53 -29.73 -5.36
C CYS A 247 -0.94 -29.91 -3.96
N ASP A 248 0.10 -30.73 -3.81
CA ASP A 248 0.75 -30.99 -2.53
C ASP A 248 1.57 -29.78 -2.08
N LYS A 249 2.34 -29.17 -2.99
CA LYS A 249 3.00 -27.88 -2.68
C LYS A 249 2.00 -26.78 -2.41
N ALA A 250 0.93 -26.68 -3.21
CA ALA A 250 -0.11 -25.70 -3.00
C ALA A 250 -0.74 -25.85 -1.61
N TRP A 251 -1.02 -27.08 -1.18
CA TRP A 251 -1.52 -27.39 0.15
C TRP A 251 -0.51 -27.06 1.24
N SER A 252 0.77 -27.40 1.06
CA SER A 252 1.83 -27.08 2.01
C SER A 252 1.91 -25.57 2.28
N TYR A 253 1.87 -24.75 1.22
CA TYR A 253 1.84 -23.29 1.36
C TYR A 253 0.52 -22.77 1.92
N TYR A 254 -0.62 -23.38 1.60
CA TYR A 254 -1.91 -23.02 2.17
C TYR A 254 -1.92 -23.25 3.69
N LYS A 255 -1.46 -24.43 4.13
CA LYS A 255 -1.35 -24.82 5.53
C LYS A 255 -0.32 -23.99 6.29
N LYS A 256 0.79 -23.62 5.64
CA LYS A 256 1.83 -22.76 6.23
C LYS A 256 1.36 -21.33 6.42
N ALA A 257 0.42 -20.84 5.61
CA ALA A 257 -0.05 -19.46 5.69
C ALA A 257 -0.56 -19.19 7.11
N SER A 258 0.23 -18.43 7.88
CA SER A 258 0.27 -18.49 9.34
C SER A 258 -0.84 -17.69 10.03
N ARG A 259 -2.02 -17.61 9.40
CA ARG A 259 -3.18 -16.72 9.62
C ARG A 259 -3.15 -15.50 8.70
N TYR A 260 -4.20 -15.37 7.88
CA TYR A 260 -4.96 -14.12 7.70
C TYR A 260 -6.42 -14.51 7.40
N VAL A 261 -7.36 -13.72 7.91
CA VAL A 261 -8.82 -13.96 7.96
C VAL A 261 -9.34 -14.54 6.64
N GLY A 262 -10.02 -15.68 6.70
CA GLY A 262 -10.52 -16.32 5.50
C GLY A 262 -11.07 -17.72 5.76
N LYS A 263 -11.41 -18.42 4.69
CA LYS A 263 -11.98 -19.76 4.75
C LYS A 263 -10.93 -20.78 5.22
N MET A 264 -11.31 -21.68 6.13
CA MET A 264 -10.54 -22.89 6.42
C MET A 264 -11.05 -24.03 5.53
N VAL A 265 -10.22 -24.45 4.58
CA VAL A 265 -10.51 -25.57 3.70
C VAL A 265 -9.81 -26.82 4.22
N GLU A 266 -10.56 -27.91 4.40
CA GLU A 266 -9.99 -29.20 4.78
C GLU A 266 -9.06 -29.75 3.68
N GLU A 267 -7.97 -30.39 4.08
CA GLU A 267 -6.96 -30.97 3.19
C GLU A 267 -7.57 -31.82 2.07
N LYS A 268 -8.48 -32.73 2.44
CA LYS A 268 -9.14 -33.63 1.50
C LYS A 268 -9.95 -32.86 0.45
N ILE A 269 -10.65 -31.81 0.86
CA ILE A 269 -11.44 -30.97 -0.04
C ILE A 269 -10.52 -30.17 -0.97
N PHE A 270 -9.47 -29.57 -0.41
CA PHE A 270 -8.48 -28.79 -1.17
C PHE A 270 -7.82 -29.63 -2.26
N LEU A 271 -7.26 -30.78 -1.89
CA LEU A 271 -6.55 -31.67 -2.83
C LEU A 271 -7.51 -32.25 -3.88
N SER A 272 -8.72 -32.65 -3.47
CA SER A 272 -9.74 -33.16 -4.40
C SER A 272 -10.16 -32.11 -5.42
N LYS A 273 -10.40 -30.87 -4.99
CA LYS A 273 -10.75 -29.76 -5.90
C LYS A 273 -9.59 -29.40 -6.81
N CYS A 274 -8.36 -29.35 -6.29
CA CYS A 274 -7.17 -29.07 -7.09
C CYS A 274 -7.01 -30.07 -8.24
N ALA A 275 -7.11 -31.38 -7.94
CA ALA A 275 -7.02 -32.42 -8.96
C ALA A 275 -8.15 -32.32 -10.00
N ALA A 276 -9.39 -32.08 -9.55
CA ALA A 276 -10.54 -31.91 -10.45
C ALA A 276 -10.40 -30.68 -11.36
N ASP A 277 -9.95 -29.55 -10.82
CA ASP A 277 -9.76 -28.32 -11.58
C ASP A 277 -8.64 -28.46 -12.61
N ILE A 278 -7.53 -29.15 -12.28
CA ILE A 278 -6.48 -29.47 -13.25
C ILE A 278 -7.05 -30.25 -14.43
N GLN A 279 -7.90 -31.26 -14.18
CA GLN A 279 -8.52 -32.03 -15.25
C GLN A 279 -9.54 -31.19 -16.04
N SER A 280 -10.33 -30.36 -15.37
CA SER A 280 -11.30 -29.45 -15.99
C SER A 280 -10.61 -28.48 -16.96
N ARG A 281 -9.49 -27.88 -16.56
CA ARG A 281 -8.70 -26.99 -17.42
C ARG A 281 -8.15 -27.69 -18.66
N LYS A 282 -7.75 -28.96 -18.54
CA LYS A 282 -7.31 -29.79 -19.67
C LYS A 282 -8.46 -30.14 -20.62
N ASN A 283 -9.60 -30.58 -20.08
CA ASN A 283 -10.76 -30.97 -20.88
C ASN A 283 -11.37 -29.79 -21.66
N ASN A 284 -11.25 -28.58 -21.13
CA ASN A 284 -11.77 -27.35 -21.73
C ASN A 284 -10.72 -26.55 -22.54
N ALA A 285 -9.59 -27.17 -22.90
CA ALA A 285 -8.48 -26.46 -23.53
C ALA A 285 -8.82 -25.80 -24.88
N ASP A 286 -9.70 -26.45 -25.66
CA ASP A 286 -10.02 -26.04 -27.04
C ASP A 286 -11.27 -25.15 -27.15
N ALA A 287 -12.12 -25.11 -26.12
CA ALA A 287 -13.32 -24.28 -26.11
C ALA A 287 -13.03 -22.88 -25.56
N LEU A 288 -13.49 -21.85 -26.27
CA LEU A 288 -13.42 -20.47 -25.80
C LEU A 288 -14.44 -20.23 -24.67
N PRO A 289 -14.08 -19.42 -23.65
CA PRO A 289 -15.02 -19.01 -22.62
C PRO A 289 -15.99 -17.98 -23.17
N LYS A 290 -17.21 -17.97 -22.65
CA LYS A 290 -18.06 -16.78 -22.70
C LYS A 290 -17.64 -15.86 -21.58
N VAL A 291 -17.46 -14.59 -21.90
CA VAL A 291 -17.22 -13.50 -20.96
C VAL A 291 -18.46 -12.62 -20.94
N THR A 292 -18.99 -12.37 -19.74
CA THR A 292 -20.12 -11.47 -19.55
C THR A 292 -19.65 -10.17 -18.94
N LEU A 293 -20.19 -9.05 -19.39
CA LEU A 293 -19.93 -7.73 -18.84
C LEU A 293 -21.25 -7.07 -18.46
N LYS A 294 -21.36 -6.62 -17.21
CA LYS A 294 -22.53 -5.94 -16.66
C LYS A 294 -22.10 -4.67 -15.94
N LYS A 295 -22.72 -3.54 -16.26
CA LYS A 295 -22.60 -2.28 -15.54
C LYS A 295 -23.55 -2.35 -14.33
N GLU A 296 -23.01 -2.34 -13.11
CA GLU A 296 -23.85 -2.32 -11.89
C GLU A 296 -24.29 -0.89 -11.49
N SER A 297 -23.65 0.14 -12.05
CA SER A 297 -23.87 1.59 -11.79
C SER A 297 -23.45 2.12 -10.41
N VAL A 298 -23.28 3.44 -10.32
CA VAL A 298 -22.19 4.15 -9.61
C VAL A 298 -22.64 4.88 -8.35
N PHE A 299 -21.87 4.77 -7.25
CA PHE A 299 -21.43 5.94 -6.47
C PHE A 299 -20.36 5.61 -5.42
N SER A 300 -19.24 6.33 -5.45
CA SER A 300 -18.50 6.70 -4.24
C SER A 300 -18.17 8.19 -4.37
N ARG A 301 -19.02 9.07 -3.84
CA ARG A 301 -18.61 10.43 -3.53
C ARG A 301 -17.69 10.36 -2.32
N GLY A 302 -16.40 10.49 -2.54
CA GLY A 302 -15.52 11.09 -1.54
C GLY A 302 -15.54 12.60 -1.77
N ILE A 303 -16.44 13.34 -1.13
CA ILE A 303 -16.59 14.82 -1.28
C ILE A 303 -15.30 15.58 -0.91
N THR A 304 -14.25 14.90 -0.42
CA THR A 304 -13.00 15.52 0.04
C THR A 304 -11.71 14.97 -0.57
N ALA A 305 -11.74 13.94 -1.42
CA ALA A 305 -10.53 13.25 -1.87
C ALA A 305 -10.38 13.28 -3.41
N LYS A 306 -9.95 14.43 -3.94
CA LYS A 306 -9.46 14.53 -5.33
C LYS A 306 -8.22 13.63 -5.49
N PRO A 307 -8.02 12.93 -6.63
CA PRO A 307 -8.41 13.40 -7.96
C PRO A 307 -9.54 12.64 -8.67
N LYS A 308 -10.06 11.52 -8.14
CA LYS A 308 -11.18 10.78 -8.79
C LYS A 308 -12.48 11.59 -8.73
N GLU A 309 -13.13 11.77 -9.87
CA GLU A 309 -14.40 12.51 -9.99
C GLU A 309 -15.61 11.56 -9.91
N CYS A 310 -15.51 10.40 -10.57
CA CYS A 310 -16.47 9.31 -10.44
C CYS A 310 -15.85 7.94 -10.79
N ALA A 311 -16.62 6.86 -10.75
CA ALA A 311 -16.17 5.55 -11.21
C ALA A 311 -17.29 4.71 -11.80
N LEU A 312 -16.99 3.94 -12.85
CA LEU A 312 -17.88 2.89 -13.32
C LEU A 312 -17.49 1.56 -12.68
N ILE A 313 -18.46 0.85 -12.11
CA ILE A 313 -18.26 -0.49 -11.57
C ILE A 313 -18.83 -1.51 -12.55
N PHE A 314 -17.96 -2.40 -13.01
CA PHE A 314 -18.32 -3.49 -13.90
C PHE A 314 -18.23 -4.83 -13.15
N GLN A 315 -19.27 -5.63 -13.26
CA GLN A 315 -19.21 -7.05 -12.94
C GLN A 315 -18.84 -7.81 -14.22
N ILE A 316 -17.77 -8.61 -14.13
CA ILE A 316 -17.28 -9.44 -15.23
C ILE A 316 -17.42 -10.89 -14.83
N GLY A 317 -18.05 -11.68 -15.69
CA GLY A 317 -18.27 -13.11 -15.47
C GLY A 317 -17.64 -13.98 -16.54
N THR A 318 -17.45 -15.26 -16.23
CA THR A 318 -17.11 -16.29 -17.20
C THR A 318 -17.87 -17.59 -16.96
N ASP A 319 -18.16 -18.35 -18.01
CA ASP A 319 -18.90 -19.62 -17.92
C ASP A 319 -17.99 -20.84 -17.70
N LYS A 320 -16.66 -20.65 -17.64
CA LYS A 320 -15.68 -21.75 -17.61
C LYS A 320 -14.53 -21.49 -16.67
N ILE A 321 -14.11 -22.55 -16.00
CA ILE A 321 -12.85 -22.60 -15.25
C ILE A 321 -11.69 -22.86 -16.22
N ARG A 322 -10.75 -21.92 -16.33
CA ARG A 322 -9.59 -22.01 -17.24
C ARG A 322 -8.51 -20.97 -16.93
N ASN A 323 -7.33 -21.20 -17.51
CA ASN A 323 -6.24 -20.21 -17.49
C ASN A 323 -6.50 -19.14 -18.57
N MET A 324 -7.20 -18.08 -18.18
CA MET A 324 -7.38 -16.86 -18.94
C MET A 324 -6.59 -15.73 -18.28
N ALA A 325 -5.66 -15.14 -19.01
CA ALA A 325 -4.81 -14.04 -18.56
C ALA A 325 -4.91 -12.86 -19.53
N ASN A 326 -4.43 -11.68 -19.13
CA ASN A 326 -4.39 -10.49 -19.98
C ASN A 326 -5.76 -10.19 -20.63
N LEU A 327 -6.86 -10.37 -19.88
CA LEU A 327 -8.19 -10.04 -20.37
C LEU A 327 -8.31 -8.52 -20.43
N HIS A 328 -8.25 -7.98 -21.63
CA HIS A 328 -8.39 -6.56 -21.88
C HIS A 328 -9.68 -6.30 -22.63
N ILE A 329 -10.51 -5.42 -22.07
CA ILE A 329 -11.75 -4.98 -22.69
C ILE A 329 -11.66 -3.48 -22.91
N THR A 330 -11.70 -3.05 -24.17
CA THR A 330 -11.69 -1.63 -24.53
C THR A 330 -13.11 -1.16 -24.81
N LEU A 331 -13.52 -0.12 -24.09
CA LEU A 331 -14.83 0.50 -24.20
C LEU A 331 -14.69 1.94 -24.69
N GLU A 332 -15.54 2.33 -25.64
CA GLU A 332 -15.79 3.74 -25.93
C GLU A 332 -16.96 4.19 -25.04
N LEU A 333 -16.68 5.05 -24.07
CA LEU A 333 -17.63 5.64 -23.15
C LEU A 333 -18.13 6.97 -23.72
N LYS A 334 -19.44 7.21 -23.68
CA LYS A 334 -20.08 8.46 -24.09
C LYS A 334 -21.06 8.93 -23.04
N ASN A 335 -21.05 10.23 -22.74
CA ASN A 335 -22.10 10.87 -21.97
C ASN A 335 -23.11 11.58 -22.90
N ASP A 336 -24.24 12.00 -22.35
CA ASP A 336 -25.32 12.68 -23.08
C ASP A 336 -24.93 14.06 -23.65
N ASP A 337 -23.90 14.69 -23.06
CA ASP A 337 -23.33 15.93 -23.57
C ASP A 337 -22.45 15.72 -24.82
N GLY A 338 -22.34 14.47 -25.29
CA GLY A 338 -21.58 14.10 -26.49
C GLY A 338 -20.08 13.98 -26.28
N MET A 339 -19.59 14.06 -25.04
CA MET A 339 -18.20 13.76 -24.71
C MET A 339 -17.95 12.25 -24.84
N ALA A 340 -16.79 11.88 -25.39
CA ALA A 340 -16.38 10.51 -25.55
C ALA A 340 -14.97 10.29 -25.01
N THR A 341 -14.73 9.15 -24.35
CA THR A 341 -13.39 8.68 -23.99
C THR A 341 -13.27 7.19 -24.29
N GLU A 342 -12.06 6.72 -24.55
CA GLU A 342 -11.77 5.30 -24.72
C GLU A 342 -10.98 4.79 -23.51
N GLU A 343 -11.51 3.78 -22.85
CA GLU A 343 -10.92 3.20 -21.64
C GLU A 343 -10.68 1.71 -21.85
N THR A 344 -9.53 1.22 -21.39
CA THR A 344 -9.19 -0.22 -21.44
C THR A 344 -9.15 -0.80 -20.04
N LEU A 345 -10.07 -1.73 -19.77
CA LEU A 345 -10.13 -2.48 -18.52
C LEU A 345 -9.10 -3.61 -18.57
N MET A 346 -8.08 -3.54 -17.72
CA MET A 346 -7.05 -4.59 -17.60
C MET A 346 -7.44 -5.56 -16.48
N ILE A 347 -8.29 -6.52 -16.82
CA ILE A 347 -8.97 -7.37 -15.82
C ILE A 347 -7.98 -8.42 -15.31
N PRO A 348 -7.74 -8.48 -13.98
CA PRO A 348 -6.87 -9.50 -13.39
C PRO A 348 -7.38 -10.93 -13.70
N PRO A 349 -6.49 -11.94 -13.70
CA PRO A 349 -6.89 -13.32 -13.91
C PRO A 349 -7.94 -13.80 -12.88
N PHE A 350 -9.06 -14.32 -13.36
CA PHE A 350 -10.15 -14.91 -12.58
C PHE A 350 -10.68 -16.17 -13.29
N GLY A 351 -11.63 -16.90 -12.69
CA GLY A 351 -12.13 -18.15 -13.29
C GLY A 351 -11.09 -19.28 -13.30
N LEU A 352 -10.10 -19.25 -12.40
CA LEU A 352 -8.96 -20.17 -12.47
C LEU A 352 -9.25 -21.55 -11.85
N ASN A 353 -10.09 -21.60 -10.81
CA ASN A 353 -10.39 -22.81 -10.04
C ASN A 353 -11.73 -22.74 -9.32
N THR A 354 -12.18 -23.86 -8.73
CA THR A 354 -13.45 -23.95 -8.00
C THR A 354 -13.27 -23.97 -6.48
N LEU A 355 -12.10 -23.56 -5.96
CA LEU A 355 -11.82 -23.56 -4.52
C LEU A 355 -12.71 -22.56 -3.77
N GLY A 356 -13.15 -21.50 -4.46
CA GLY A 356 -14.05 -20.49 -3.92
C GLY A 356 -13.37 -19.53 -2.93
N ILE A 357 -12.06 -19.36 -3.09
CA ILE A 357 -11.26 -18.35 -2.39
C ILE A 357 -10.36 -17.62 -3.39
N ASP A 358 -9.91 -16.42 -3.06
CA ASP A 358 -8.92 -15.67 -3.84
C ASP A 358 -7.47 -15.91 -3.35
N MET A 359 -6.51 -15.21 -3.98
CA MET A 359 -5.10 -15.25 -3.59
C MET A 359 -4.83 -14.66 -2.18
N GLN A 360 -5.79 -13.96 -1.58
CA GLN A 360 -5.71 -13.41 -0.22
C GLN A 360 -6.45 -14.29 0.81
N ASN A 361 -7.09 -15.40 0.39
CA ASN A 361 -7.93 -16.30 1.19
C ASN A 361 -9.34 -15.76 1.51
N HIS A 362 -9.84 -14.76 0.79
CA HIS A 362 -11.23 -14.30 0.94
C HIS A 362 -12.18 -15.20 0.16
N ASP A 363 -13.39 -15.47 0.68
CA ASP A 363 -14.45 -16.16 -0.07
C ASP A 363 -14.87 -15.31 -1.27
N VAL A 364 -14.89 -15.94 -2.46
CA VAL A 364 -15.29 -15.29 -3.72
C VAL A 364 -16.08 -16.26 -4.59
N ASP A 365 -16.94 -15.73 -5.47
CA ASP A 365 -17.40 -16.49 -6.62
C ASP A 365 -16.24 -16.59 -7.62
N PRO A 366 -15.72 -17.79 -7.92
CA PRO A 366 -14.56 -17.91 -8.79
C PRO A 366 -14.83 -17.47 -10.23
N LEU A 367 -16.09 -17.44 -10.67
CA LEU A 367 -16.50 -17.13 -12.03
C LEU A 367 -16.86 -15.66 -12.23
N ILE A 368 -16.79 -14.84 -11.18
CA ILE A 368 -17.15 -13.43 -11.21
C ILE A 368 -16.02 -12.59 -10.61
N THR A 369 -15.72 -11.46 -11.24
CA THR A 369 -14.86 -10.42 -10.68
C THR A 369 -15.49 -9.05 -10.86
N THR A 370 -15.10 -8.11 -10.02
CA THR A 370 -15.49 -6.71 -10.14
C THR A 370 -14.31 -5.87 -10.64
N TYR A 371 -14.57 -4.87 -11.47
CA TYR A 371 -13.59 -3.90 -11.93
C TYR A 371 -14.11 -2.48 -11.67
N ASP A 372 -13.35 -1.71 -10.91
CA ASP A 372 -13.59 -0.28 -10.68
C ASP A 372 -12.79 0.51 -11.74
N LEU A 373 -13.51 1.23 -12.60
CA LEU A 373 -12.94 2.14 -13.60
C LEU A 373 -13.08 3.58 -13.11
N PRO A 374 -12.04 4.15 -12.46
CA PRO A 374 -12.07 5.54 -12.01
C PRO A 374 -11.96 6.51 -13.19
N LEU A 375 -12.79 7.55 -13.16
CA LEU A 375 -12.80 8.65 -14.11
C LEU A 375 -12.39 9.94 -13.39
N TYR A 376 -11.52 10.71 -14.02
CA TYR A 376 -10.84 11.87 -13.41
C TYR A 376 -11.25 13.21 -14.05
N THR A 377 -12.12 13.18 -15.06
CA THR A 377 -12.56 14.39 -15.77
C THR A 377 -13.92 14.81 -15.25
N GLN A 378 -13.97 15.98 -14.61
CA GLN A 378 -15.15 16.48 -13.91
C GLN A 378 -16.37 16.55 -14.85
N ASP A 379 -16.22 17.13 -16.04
CA ASP A 379 -17.32 17.31 -17.00
C ASP A 379 -17.93 15.98 -17.49
N PHE A 380 -17.15 14.89 -17.48
CA PHE A 380 -17.66 13.57 -17.89
C PHE A 380 -18.58 12.95 -16.83
N CYS A 381 -18.43 13.33 -15.56
CA CYS A 381 -19.14 12.78 -14.42
C CYS A 381 -20.41 13.58 -14.03
N HIS A 382 -20.72 14.69 -14.71
CA HIS A 382 -21.87 15.56 -14.44
C HIS A 382 -23.17 15.06 -15.10
N GLY A 383 -23.53 13.77 -14.97
CA GLY A 383 -24.71 13.19 -15.65
C GLY A 383 -24.85 11.66 -15.52
N ILE A 384 -24.59 11.13 -14.32
CA ILE A 384 -24.18 9.73 -14.03
C ILE A 384 -25.19 8.64 -14.46
N GLY A 385 -26.43 9.00 -14.79
CA GLY A 385 -27.45 8.05 -15.29
C GLY A 385 -27.12 7.47 -16.67
N ASP A 386 -26.47 8.27 -17.52
CA ASP A 386 -26.52 8.06 -18.98
C ASP A 386 -25.11 7.95 -19.60
N ILE A 387 -24.15 7.35 -18.87
CA ILE A 387 -22.90 6.91 -19.52
C ILE A 387 -23.21 5.62 -20.29
N HIS A 388 -23.25 5.77 -21.60
CA HIS A 388 -23.34 4.69 -22.57
C HIS A 388 -21.94 4.17 -22.91
N PHE A 389 -21.81 2.88 -23.14
CA PHE A 389 -20.56 2.28 -23.55
C PHE A 389 -20.75 1.38 -24.77
N THR A 390 -19.75 1.35 -25.64
CA THR A 390 -19.72 0.42 -26.76
C THR A 390 -18.42 -0.38 -26.75
N LEU A 391 -18.51 -1.66 -27.10
CA LEU A 391 -17.35 -2.55 -27.14
C LEU A 391 -16.49 -2.24 -28.38
N LYS A 392 -15.24 -1.85 -28.17
CA LYS A 392 -14.27 -1.60 -29.24
C LYS A 392 -13.37 -2.80 -29.48
N SER A 393 -12.92 -3.43 -28.40
CA SER A 393 -12.10 -4.63 -28.48
C SER A 393 -12.25 -5.48 -27.23
N ALA A 394 -12.05 -6.79 -27.37
CA ALA A 394 -11.90 -7.71 -26.25
C ALA A 394 -10.87 -8.76 -26.60
N THR A 395 -9.77 -8.80 -25.86
CA THR A 395 -8.67 -9.74 -26.09
C THR A 395 -8.27 -10.44 -24.81
N ALA A 396 -7.78 -11.66 -24.93
CA ALA A 396 -7.23 -12.40 -23.80
C ALA A 396 -6.10 -13.33 -24.26
N THR A 397 -5.22 -13.70 -23.33
CA THR A 397 -4.31 -14.83 -23.49
C THR A 397 -4.95 -16.08 -22.89
N ILE A 398 -5.18 -17.07 -23.74
CA ILE A 398 -5.85 -18.33 -23.43
C ILE A 398 -4.87 -19.46 -23.75
N ASN A 399 -4.47 -20.24 -22.74
CA ASN A 399 -3.50 -21.33 -22.90
C ASN A 399 -2.23 -20.88 -23.67
N GLY A 400 -1.74 -19.67 -23.37
CA GLY A 400 -0.56 -19.08 -24.00
C GLY A 400 -0.78 -18.47 -25.39
N LYS A 401 -1.99 -18.55 -25.96
CA LYS A 401 -2.34 -17.95 -27.27
C LYS A 401 -3.16 -16.69 -27.08
N ASN A 402 -2.85 -15.64 -27.84
CA ASN A 402 -3.70 -14.45 -27.87
C ASN A 402 -4.97 -14.76 -28.68
N VAL A 403 -6.12 -14.38 -28.14
CA VAL A 403 -7.45 -14.61 -28.72
C VAL A 403 -8.19 -13.28 -28.76
N ASP A 404 -8.84 -13.01 -29.89
CA ASP A 404 -9.79 -11.93 -30.06
C ASP A 404 -11.18 -12.46 -29.72
N LEU A 405 -11.64 -12.15 -28.51
CA LEU A 405 -12.91 -12.64 -27.96
C LEU A 405 -14.10 -11.95 -28.64
N LEU A 406 -13.92 -10.73 -29.14
CA LEU A 406 -14.95 -10.01 -29.86
C LEU A 406 -15.22 -10.68 -31.21
N LYS A 407 -14.18 -10.99 -31.99
CA LYS A 407 -14.33 -11.71 -33.27
C LYS A 407 -14.87 -13.13 -33.11
N ALA A 408 -14.65 -13.73 -31.95
CA ALA A 408 -15.13 -15.06 -31.63
C ALA A 408 -16.56 -15.10 -31.04
N ASP A 409 -17.29 -13.97 -31.03
CA ASP A 409 -18.62 -13.84 -30.42
C ASP A 409 -18.68 -14.38 -28.98
N SER A 410 -17.58 -14.19 -28.25
CA SER A 410 -17.34 -14.77 -26.92
C SER A 410 -17.51 -13.75 -25.81
N VAL A 411 -17.95 -12.53 -26.12
CA VAL A 411 -18.27 -11.47 -25.13
C VAL A 411 -19.73 -11.09 -25.25
N ARG A 412 -20.42 -11.01 -24.12
CA ARG A 412 -21.85 -10.63 -24.05
C ARG A 412 -22.09 -9.58 -22.99
N PHE A 413 -22.90 -8.60 -23.33
CA PHE A 413 -23.47 -7.68 -22.35
C PHE A 413 -24.69 -8.29 -21.70
N LEU A 414 -24.78 -8.16 -20.38
CA LEU A 414 -25.97 -8.60 -19.63
C LEU A 414 -27.00 -7.48 -19.49
N ASP A 415 -26.58 -6.24 -19.67
CA ASP A 415 -27.48 -5.10 -19.72
C ASP A 415 -28.13 -5.02 -21.12
N LYS A 416 -29.43 -4.69 -21.13
CA LYS A 416 -30.25 -4.61 -22.34
C LYS A 416 -30.15 -3.25 -23.05
N GLU A 417 -29.51 -2.27 -22.41
CA GLU A 417 -29.41 -0.88 -22.86
C GLU A 417 -28.16 -0.61 -23.68
#